data_AF-A0A497AMR5-F1
#
_entry.id   AF-A0A497AMR5-F1
#
_cell.length_a   1.000
_cell.length_b   1.000
_cell.length_c   1.000
_cell.angle_alpha   90.00
_cell.angle_beta   90.00
_cell.angle_gamma   90.00
#
_symmetry.space_group_name_H-M   'P 1'
#
loop_
_entity.id
_entity.type
_entity.pdbx_description
1 polymer ?
#
loop_
_entity_poly.entity_id
_entity_poly.type
_entity_poly.pdbx_seq_one_letter_code
_entity_poly.pdbx_strand_id
1 'polypeptide(L)'
;MEDLEWVELYNPLSTLVNLTDTANFSEYYIGDAENLTSDDEGLYHFPSNTEIPAHGYIVIANNGTLFYQTYGFYPDFEFEDTTIVPDMIRYDPTNFTGTFNLDDLGDEVLLVKRIYAGHLQVLDAVWYGNSNYLTGAADITGLNENNTLQRVEDGLDAVTPNYVFVVGDPTPKSGKAKGTPPLDVRLEEYVSYTFNCTPNRCKFQPIDAYGYLNITNYDPTNNTFFDIWVSVNLSTSFVSVSKPPSINVVITTNQNDVPSKY
;
A
#
# COMPACT_ATOMS: atom_id res chain seq x y z
N MET A 1 -6.02 11.46 25.10
CA MET A 1 -5.85 10.11 25.70
C MET A 1 -5.54 9.20 24.52
N GLU A 2 -4.27 9.02 24.19
CA GLU A 2 -3.81 8.48 22.88
C GLU A 2 -4.05 6.96 22.75
N ASP A 3 -4.40 6.27 23.84
CA ASP A 3 -4.55 4.81 23.83
C ASP A 3 -5.83 4.28 23.14
N LEU A 4 -6.82 5.14 22.82
CA LEU A 4 -8.12 4.70 22.24
C LEU A 4 -8.13 4.74 20.69
N GLU A 5 -6.99 4.94 20.07
CA GLU A 5 -6.86 4.94 18.61
C GLU A 5 -7.15 3.56 18.01
N TRP A 6 -7.75 3.56 16.82
CA TRP A 6 -7.99 2.34 16.06
C TRP A 6 -8.11 2.65 14.58
N VAL A 7 -7.82 1.64 13.77
CA VAL A 7 -7.95 1.68 12.32
C VAL A 7 -8.96 0.61 11.90
N GLU A 8 -9.87 0.94 10.99
CA GLU A 8 -10.73 -0.02 10.32
C GLU A 8 -10.34 -0.14 8.85
N LEU A 9 -10.06 -1.37 8.43
CA LEU A 9 -9.83 -1.70 7.03
C LEU A 9 -11.09 -2.28 6.43
N TYR A 10 -11.54 -1.69 5.33
CA TYR A 10 -12.64 -2.19 4.53
C TYR A 10 -12.10 -2.86 3.27
N ASN A 11 -12.63 -4.05 2.94
CA ASN A 11 -12.39 -4.67 1.64
C ASN A 11 -13.51 -4.27 0.66
N PRO A 12 -13.27 -3.34 -0.29
CA PRO A 12 -14.29 -2.94 -1.24
C PRO A 12 -14.56 -4.00 -2.31
N LEU A 13 -13.74 -5.04 -2.43
CA LEU A 13 -13.83 -6.04 -3.49
C LEU A 13 -14.99 -7.01 -3.26
N SER A 14 -15.49 -7.57 -4.35
CA SER A 14 -16.47 -8.66 -4.33
C SER A 14 -15.85 -10.03 -4.02
N THR A 15 -14.56 -10.08 -3.69
CA THR A 15 -13.81 -11.29 -3.37
C THR A 15 -13.11 -11.13 -2.03
N LEU A 16 -12.83 -12.26 -1.38
CA LEU A 16 -12.02 -12.29 -0.18
C LEU A 16 -10.58 -11.80 -0.49
N VAL A 17 -10.01 -11.02 0.44
CA VAL A 17 -8.61 -10.60 0.42
C VAL A 17 -7.87 -11.33 1.53
N ASN A 18 -6.85 -12.10 1.17
CA ASN A 18 -5.93 -12.71 2.13
C ASN A 18 -4.78 -11.74 2.39
N LEU A 19 -4.63 -11.31 3.65
CA LEU A 19 -3.61 -10.32 4.05
C LEU A 19 -2.24 -10.94 4.30
N THR A 20 -2.13 -12.26 4.25
CA THR A 20 -0.96 -13.04 4.67
C THR A 20 -0.41 -13.96 3.57
N ASP A 21 -0.80 -13.73 2.31
CA ASP A 21 -0.39 -14.59 1.19
C ASP A 21 1.08 -14.37 0.81
N THR A 22 1.95 -15.12 1.50
CA THR A 22 3.40 -15.14 1.27
C THR A 22 3.78 -15.84 -0.04
N ALA A 23 2.93 -16.75 -0.56
CA ALA A 23 3.24 -17.55 -1.73
C ALA A 23 3.21 -16.72 -3.02
N ASN A 24 2.34 -15.71 -3.06
CA ASN A 24 2.19 -14.81 -4.21
C ASN A 24 2.71 -13.38 -3.92
N PHE A 25 3.57 -13.22 -2.90
CA PHE A 25 4.07 -11.92 -2.45
C PHE A 25 2.94 -10.89 -2.28
N SER A 26 1.81 -11.30 -1.72
CA SER A 26 0.63 -10.45 -1.52
C SER A 26 0.35 -10.25 -0.04
N GLU A 27 1.41 -10.23 0.77
CA GLU A 27 1.36 -9.87 2.18
C GLU A 27 1.05 -8.38 2.33
N TYR A 28 0.20 -8.07 3.29
CA TYR A 28 -0.16 -6.71 3.65
C TYR A 28 0.48 -6.35 4.99
N TYR A 29 0.74 -5.06 5.14
CA TYR A 29 1.32 -4.44 6.31
C TYR A 29 0.54 -3.17 6.61
N ILE A 30 0.57 -2.75 7.85
CA ILE A 30 -0.01 -1.49 8.28
C ILE A 30 0.85 -0.85 9.35
N GLY A 31 0.92 0.47 9.35
CA GLY A 31 1.72 1.23 10.29
C GLY A 31 1.61 2.73 10.03
N ASP A 32 2.29 3.47 10.87
CA ASP A 32 2.54 4.92 10.77
C ASP A 32 3.83 5.23 10.00
N ALA A 33 4.77 4.28 9.91
CA ALA A 33 6.06 4.47 9.22
C ALA A 33 5.99 5.05 7.79
N GLU A 34 6.33 6.34 7.64
CA GLU A 34 6.36 7.06 6.35
C GLU A 34 7.38 6.50 5.35
N ASN A 35 8.51 5.97 5.84
CA ASN A 35 9.62 5.46 5.04
C ASN A 35 9.70 3.92 5.06
N LEU A 36 9.28 3.29 3.96
CA LEU A 36 9.24 1.83 3.81
C LEU A 36 10.60 1.11 3.71
N THR A 37 11.72 1.81 3.92
CA THR A 37 13.06 1.18 4.01
C THR A 37 13.60 1.13 5.43
N SER A 38 13.32 2.15 6.23
CA SER A 38 13.68 2.25 7.64
C SER A 38 12.99 3.46 8.23
N ASP A 39 12.48 3.35 9.44
CA ASP A 39 11.82 4.42 10.15
C ASP A 39 11.98 4.32 11.68
N ASP A 40 11.78 5.43 12.39
CA ASP A 40 11.64 5.41 13.85
C ASP A 40 10.21 5.17 14.34
N GLU A 41 9.29 4.93 13.39
CA GLU A 41 7.89 4.54 13.58
C GLU A 41 7.66 3.03 13.40
N GLY A 42 6.41 2.60 13.55
CA GLY A 42 6.00 1.20 13.53
C GLY A 42 5.50 0.71 12.17
N LEU A 43 5.89 -0.50 11.80
CA LEU A 43 5.29 -1.23 10.68
C LEU A 43 4.97 -2.66 11.11
N TYR A 44 3.78 -3.16 10.78
CA TYR A 44 3.24 -4.39 11.33
C TYR A 44 2.65 -5.32 10.26
N HIS A 45 2.75 -6.62 10.51
CA HIS A 45 2.04 -7.67 9.80
C HIS A 45 0.78 -8.10 10.51
N PHE A 46 -0.17 -8.61 9.73
CA PHE A 46 -1.32 -9.32 10.24
C PHE A 46 -0.95 -10.72 10.77
N PRO A 47 -1.62 -11.20 11.82
CA PRO A 47 -1.52 -12.60 12.27
C PRO A 47 -1.83 -13.60 11.16
N SER A 48 -1.29 -14.81 11.26
CA SER A 48 -1.42 -15.84 10.22
C SER A 48 -2.89 -16.14 9.86
N ASN A 49 -3.16 -16.35 8.57
CA ASN A 49 -4.50 -16.65 8.03
C ASN A 49 -5.50 -15.50 8.22
N THR A 50 -5.02 -14.26 8.29
CA THR A 50 -5.91 -13.10 8.31
C THR A 50 -6.49 -12.86 6.92
N GLU A 51 -7.82 -12.79 6.87
CA GLU A 51 -8.57 -12.56 5.64
C GLU A 51 -9.69 -11.55 5.90
N ILE A 52 -9.91 -10.66 4.93
CA ILE A 52 -11.09 -9.78 4.92
C ILE A 52 -12.08 -10.34 3.90
N PRO A 53 -13.28 -10.78 4.31
CA PRO A 53 -14.32 -11.21 3.38
C PRO A 53 -14.65 -10.13 2.35
N ALA A 54 -15.28 -10.52 1.24
CA ALA A 54 -15.83 -9.55 0.29
C ALA A 54 -16.75 -8.57 1.02
N HIS A 55 -16.50 -7.26 0.88
CA HIS A 55 -17.23 -6.22 1.60
C HIS A 55 -17.19 -6.35 3.13
N GLY A 56 -16.19 -7.05 3.66
CA GLY A 56 -15.94 -7.20 5.09
C GLY A 56 -15.05 -6.09 5.63
N TYR A 57 -14.96 -6.05 6.96
CA TYR A 57 -14.13 -5.12 7.70
C TYR A 57 -13.26 -5.89 8.69
N ILE A 58 -12.10 -5.34 9.00
CA ILE A 58 -11.36 -5.67 10.22
C ILE A 58 -11.02 -4.40 10.98
N VAL A 59 -11.03 -4.47 12.30
CA VAL A 59 -10.67 -3.37 13.20
C VAL A 59 -9.43 -3.74 13.98
N ILE A 60 -8.46 -2.83 13.98
CA ILE A 60 -7.17 -2.97 14.68
C ILE A 60 -7.12 -1.82 15.69
N ALA A 61 -7.14 -2.12 16.97
CA ALA A 61 -7.05 -1.09 18.01
C ALA A 61 -5.62 -0.93 18.51
N ASN A 62 -5.25 0.26 18.98
CA ASN A 62 -4.01 0.43 19.73
C ASN A 62 -4.10 -0.37 21.05
N ASN A 63 -5.15 -0.11 21.84
CA ASN A 63 -5.49 -0.84 23.06
C ASN A 63 -6.86 -1.53 22.95
N GLY A 64 -6.88 -2.85 22.79
CA GLY A 64 -8.13 -3.60 22.64
C GLY A 64 -8.99 -3.64 23.90
N THR A 65 -8.42 -3.49 25.10
CA THR A 65 -9.20 -3.37 26.33
C THR A 65 -9.98 -2.05 26.38
N LEU A 66 -9.37 -0.91 26.04
CA LEU A 66 -10.04 0.38 26.00
C LEU A 66 -11.06 0.45 24.85
N PHE A 67 -10.75 -0.16 23.70
CA PHE A 67 -11.69 -0.32 22.61
C PHE A 67 -12.96 -1.06 23.07
N TYR A 68 -12.81 -2.20 23.75
CA TYR A 68 -13.94 -2.97 24.28
C TYR A 68 -14.77 -2.18 25.29
N GLN A 69 -14.11 -1.43 26.20
CA GLN A 69 -14.81 -0.60 27.18
C GLN A 69 -15.64 0.51 26.52
N THR A 70 -15.18 1.03 25.38
CA THR A 70 -15.83 2.11 24.64
C THR A 70 -16.98 1.60 23.78
N TYR A 71 -16.75 0.55 22.99
CA TYR A 71 -17.70 0.09 21.96
C TYR A 71 -18.50 -1.16 22.35
N GLY A 72 -18.14 -1.84 23.44
CA GLY A 72 -18.85 -3.01 23.96
C GLY A 72 -18.59 -4.32 23.18
N PHE A 73 -17.62 -4.33 22.27
CA PHE A 73 -17.15 -5.51 21.56
C PHE A 73 -15.64 -5.43 21.31
N TYR A 74 -15.00 -6.58 21.11
CA TYR A 74 -13.55 -6.64 20.87
C TYR A 74 -13.18 -6.24 19.44
N PRO A 75 -12.03 -5.58 19.23
CA PRO A 75 -11.48 -5.42 17.87
C PRO A 75 -11.12 -6.80 17.28
N ASP A 76 -10.69 -6.85 16.02
CA ASP A 76 -10.18 -8.10 15.44
C ASP A 76 -8.74 -8.35 15.85
N PHE A 77 -7.95 -7.28 15.99
CA PHE A 77 -6.54 -7.28 16.39
C PHE A 77 -6.22 -6.08 17.29
N GLU A 78 -5.07 -6.12 17.95
CA GLU A 78 -4.52 -4.97 18.67
C GLU A 78 -3.02 -4.77 18.45
N PHE A 79 -2.52 -3.55 18.63
CA PHE A 79 -1.07 -3.28 18.55
C PHE A 79 -0.36 -3.56 19.87
N GLU A 80 -0.99 -3.24 21.00
CA GLU A 80 -0.50 -3.52 22.35
C GLU A 80 -1.21 -4.74 22.94
N ASP A 81 -0.46 -5.67 23.55
CA ASP A 81 -0.99 -6.87 24.24
C ASP A 81 -1.76 -6.46 25.50
N THR A 82 -3.06 -6.18 25.33
CA THR A 82 -3.92 -5.63 26.37
C THR A 82 -5.19 -6.44 26.57
N THR A 83 -5.50 -7.38 25.69
CA THR A 83 -6.74 -8.15 25.69
C THR A 83 -6.57 -9.58 25.17
N ILE A 84 -7.69 -10.24 24.84
CA ILE A 84 -7.71 -11.63 24.36
C ILE A 84 -7.60 -11.77 22.83
N VAL A 85 -7.64 -10.65 22.11
CA VAL A 85 -7.55 -10.67 20.64
C VAL A 85 -6.09 -10.86 20.22
N PRO A 86 -5.80 -11.35 19.02
CA PRO A 86 -4.41 -11.49 18.59
C PRO A 86 -3.73 -10.15 18.36
N ASP A 87 -2.45 -10.06 18.74
CA ASP A 87 -1.63 -8.88 18.49
C ASP A 87 -1.17 -8.79 17.02
N MET A 88 -1.01 -7.57 16.54
CA MET A 88 -0.27 -7.25 15.33
C MET A 88 1.21 -7.56 15.51
N ILE A 89 1.86 -8.08 14.47
CA ILE A 89 3.23 -8.59 14.56
C ILE A 89 4.20 -7.55 13.97
N ARG A 90 5.13 -7.02 14.76
CA ARG A 90 6.14 -6.06 14.26
C ARG A 90 6.92 -6.61 13.07
N TYR A 91 6.98 -5.85 11.99
CA TYR A 91 7.81 -6.12 10.81
C TYR A 91 9.18 -5.47 10.98
N ASP A 92 10.24 -6.26 10.72
CA ASP A 92 11.64 -5.82 10.73
C ASP A 92 11.96 -4.78 11.83
N PRO A 93 11.85 -5.17 13.11
CA PRO A 93 11.98 -4.25 14.24
C PRO A 93 13.38 -3.62 14.38
N THR A 94 14.32 -4.00 13.51
CA THR A 94 15.65 -3.38 13.42
C THR A 94 15.62 -2.14 12.54
N ASN A 95 14.83 -2.15 11.47
CA ASN A 95 14.69 -1.04 10.54
C ASN A 95 13.50 -0.14 10.87
N PHE A 96 12.44 -0.67 11.48
CA PHE A 96 11.29 0.08 11.99
C PHE A 96 11.34 0.01 13.51
N THR A 97 11.88 1.04 14.15
CA THR A 97 12.29 0.94 15.56
C THR A 97 11.20 1.34 16.56
N GLY A 98 10.16 2.04 16.09
CA GLY A 98 9.07 2.52 16.90
C GLY A 98 7.92 1.54 17.09
N THR A 99 6.84 2.10 17.63
CA THR A 99 5.53 1.49 17.81
C THR A 99 4.51 2.29 17.02
N PHE A 100 3.34 1.70 16.77
CA PHE A 100 2.20 2.45 16.24
C PHE A 100 1.75 3.51 17.25
N ASN A 101 1.77 4.78 16.87
CA ASN A 101 1.39 5.88 17.73
C ASN A 101 1.00 7.11 16.90
N LEU A 102 -0.28 7.51 16.94
CA LEU A 102 -0.73 8.64 16.13
C LEU A 102 -0.74 9.96 16.91
N ASP A 103 -0.20 11.04 16.35
CA ASP A 103 -0.28 12.39 16.94
C ASP A 103 -1.67 13.03 16.67
N ASP A 104 -2.33 13.52 17.72
CA ASP A 104 -3.59 14.27 17.66
C ASP A 104 -3.54 15.49 16.71
N LEU A 105 -2.35 16.10 16.54
CA LEU A 105 -2.14 17.26 15.67
C LEU A 105 -1.92 16.91 14.20
N GLY A 106 -1.51 15.68 13.91
CA GLY A 106 -1.29 15.20 12.55
C GLY A 106 -0.29 14.07 12.45
N ASP A 107 -0.69 13.04 11.72
CA ASP A 107 0.08 11.81 11.49
C ASP A 107 -0.42 11.11 10.21
N GLU A 108 0.05 9.90 9.96
CA GLU A 108 -0.29 9.06 8.84
C GLU A 108 -0.54 7.60 9.24
N VAL A 109 -1.35 6.94 8.42
CA VAL A 109 -1.56 5.49 8.46
C VAL A 109 -1.45 4.98 7.03
N LEU A 110 -0.51 4.07 6.82
CA LEU A 110 -0.21 3.48 5.51
C LEU A 110 -0.66 2.02 5.50
N LEU A 111 -1.51 1.66 4.53
CA LEU A 111 -1.72 0.28 4.13
C LEU A 111 -0.70 -0.06 3.06
N VAL A 112 0.18 -1.00 3.35
CA VAL A 112 1.32 -1.34 2.52
C VAL A 112 1.17 -2.77 2.02
N LYS A 113 1.59 -3.03 0.80
CA LYS A 113 1.60 -4.35 0.20
C LYS A 113 3.01 -4.72 -0.20
N ARG A 114 3.41 -5.97 0.05
CA ARG A 114 4.56 -6.55 -0.64
C ARG A 114 4.19 -6.71 -2.11
N ILE A 115 5.11 -6.37 -3.00
CA ILE A 115 4.93 -6.57 -4.45
C ILE A 115 5.91 -7.59 -5.01
N TYR A 116 7.06 -7.77 -4.36
CA TYR A 116 8.01 -8.86 -4.60
C TYR A 116 8.97 -8.98 -3.40
N ALA A 117 9.89 -9.94 -3.44
CA ALA A 117 10.82 -10.20 -2.34
C ALA A 117 11.58 -8.94 -1.91
N GLY A 118 11.34 -8.50 -0.67
CA GLY A 118 12.02 -7.36 -0.05
C GLY A 118 11.52 -5.98 -0.49
N HIS A 119 10.39 -5.89 -1.21
CA HIS A 119 9.90 -4.62 -1.73
C HIS A 119 8.45 -4.38 -1.33
N LEU A 120 8.24 -3.24 -0.69
CA LEU A 120 6.98 -2.76 -0.18
C LEU A 120 6.49 -1.58 -1.02
N GLN A 121 5.18 -1.48 -1.18
CA GLN A 121 4.50 -0.40 -1.88
C GLN A 121 3.30 0.04 -1.06
N VAL A 122 3.13 1.35 -0.89
CA VAL A 122 1.91 1.92 -0.31
C VAL A 122 0.74 1.63 -1.26
N LEU A 123 -0.27 0.93 -0.74
CA LEU A 123 -1.48 0.60 -1.47
C LEU A 123 -2.58 1.63 -1.21
N ASP A 124 -2.75 2.06 0.03
CA ASP A 124 -3.67 3.11 0.46
C ASP A 124 -3.05 3.84 1.65
N ALA A 125 -3.42 5.09 1.86
CA ALA A 125 -2.94 5.86 3.00
C ALA A 125 -3.94 6.95 3.38
N VAL A 126 -3.96 7.28 4.67
CA VAL A 126 -4.57 8.51 5.17
C VAL A 126 -3.53 9.25 5.96
N TRP A 127 -3.39 10.53 5.71
CA TRP A 127 -2.57 11.43 6.52
C TRP A 127 -3.37 12.69 6.80
N TYR A 128 -3.13 13.32 7.95
CA TYR A 128 -4.06 14.31 8.48
C TYR A 128 -3.38 15.43 9.26
N GLY A 129 -4.12 16.51 9.49
CA GLY A 129 -3.65 17.62 10.31
C GLY A 129 -2.37 18.26 9.79
N ASN A 130 -1.33 18.26 10.61
CA ASN A 130 -0.01 18.82 10.30
C ASN A 130 1.01 17.78 9.76
N SER A 131 0.58 16.55 9.42
CA SER A 131 1.45 15.53 8.81
C SER A 131 2.20 16.08 7.60
N ASN A 132 3.47 15.67 7.47
CA ASN A 132 4.35 16.06 6.37
C ASN A 132 4.53 14.96 5.32
N TYR A 133 3.85 13.82 5.47
CA TYR A 133 3.98 12.67 4.56
C TYR A 133 3.82 13.09 3.09
N LEU A 134 2.70 13.76 2.76
CA LEU A 134 2.42 14.34 1.44
C LEU A 134 1.56 15.60 1.55
N THR A 135 1.46 16.38 0.47
CA THR A 135 0.57 17.56 0.45
C THR A 135 -0.91 17.16 0.47
N GLY A 136 -1.72 17.90 1.22
CA GLY A 136 -3.18 17.78 1.22
C GLY A 136 -3.72 16.79 2.25
N ALA A 137 -3.12 16.82 3.45
CA ALA A 137 -3.61 16.12 4.63
C ALA A 137 -5.12 16.35 4.87
N ALA A 138 -5.80 15.32 5.39
CA ALA A 138 -7.20 15.41 5.77
C ALA A 138 -7.41 16.55 6.78
N ASP A 139 -8.47 17.32 6.57
CA ASP A 139 -8.82 18.42 7.46
C ASP A 139 -9.40 17.85 8.76
N ILE A 140 -8.64 18.01 9.84
CA ILE A 140 -9.05 17.62 11.20
C ILE A 140 -9.73 18.76 11.96
N THR A 141 -10.09 19.86 11.29
CA THR A 141 -10.84 20.94 11.92
C THR A 141 -12.15 20.40 12.49
N GLY A 142 -12.27 20.44 13.82
CA GLY A 142 -13.44 19.93 14.53
C GLY A 142 -13.38 18.45 14.88
N LEU A 143 -12.25 17.77 14.64
CA LEU A 143 -11.95 16.47 15.24
C LEU A 143 -11.80 16.66 16.76
N ASN A 144 -12.53 15.86 17.55
CA ASN A 144 -12.41 15.80 19.00
C ASN A 144 -12.18 14.35 19.44
N GLU A 145 -11.87 14.15 20.73
CA GLU A 145 -11.90 12.81 21.31
C GLU A 145 -13.24 12.12 21.01
N ASN A 146 -13.18 10.85 20.61
CA ASN A 146 -14.32 10.05 20.12
C ASN A 146 -14.91 10.51 18.77
N ASN A 147 -14.12 11.15 17.91
CA ASN A 147 -14.41 11.25 16.49
C ASN A 147 -13.48 10.32 15.69
N THR A 148 -13.80 10.16 14.41
CA THR A 148 -12.98 9.43 13.45
C THR A 148 -12.69 10.29 12.24
N LEU A 149 -11.59 9.99 11.55
CA LEU A 149 -11.47 10.29 10.13
C LEU A 149 -12.01 9.09 9.36
N GLN A 150 -13.05 9.32 8.56
CA GLN A 150 -13.72 8.26 7.82
C GLN A 150 -13.80 8.61 6.34
N ARG A 151 -13.71 7.59 5.49
CA ARG A 151 -13.84 7.77 4.04
C ARG A 151 -15.30 8.17 3.73
N VAL A 152 -15.48 9.20 2.89
CA VAL A 152 -16.80 9.79 2.57
C VAL A 152 -17.67 8.80 1.79
N GLU A 153 -17.08 8.10 0.83
CA GLU A 153 -17.75 7.10 0.00
C GLU A 153 -16.88 5.85 -0.15
N ASP A 154 -17.51 4.68 -0.06
CA ASP A 154 -16.90 3.40 -0.39
C ASP A 154 -16.37 3.44 -1.83
N GLY A 155 -15.06 3.22 -2.00
CA GLY A 155 -14.47 3.10 -3.33
C GLY A 155 -14.13 4.41 -4.04
N LEU A 156 -14.35 5.56 -3.41
CA LEU A 156 -13.80 6.81 -3.92
C LEU A 156 -12.34 6.89 -3.50
N ASP A 157 -11.44 6.65 -4.46
CA ASP A 157 -10.01 6.82 -4.29
C ASP A 157 -9.55 8.20 -4.77
N ALA A 158 -8.60 8.78 -4.05
CA ALA A 158 -7.99 10.05 -4.41
C ALA A 158 -6.55 10.06 -3.93
N VAL A 159 -5.67 10.69 -4.73
CA VAL A 159 -4.26 10.92 -4.37
C VAL A 159 -4.08 11.90 -3.20
N THR A 160 -5.17 12.38 -2.59
CA THR A 160 -5.15 13.37 -1.52
C THR A 160 -6.32 13.14 -0.56
N PRO A 161 -6.07 12.92 0.74
CA PRO A 161 -7.09 12.49 1.70
C PRO A 161 -8.09 13.60 2.02
N ASN A 162 -7.74 14.88 1.91
CA ASN A 162 -8.68 15.98 2.15
C ASN A 162 -9.93 15.97 1.25
N TYR A 163 -9.92 15.22 0.14
CA TYR A 163 -11.08 15.06 -0.74
C TYR A 163 -11.98 13.89 -0.35
N VAL A 164 -11.44 12.91 0.37
CA VAL A 164 -12.09 11.61 0.56
C VAL A 164 -12.21 11.18 2.01
N PHE A 165 -11.56 11.88 2.95
CA PHE A 165 -11.73 11.69 4.40
C PHE A 165 -12.36 12.92 5.04
N VAL A 166 -13.31 12.67 5.95
CA VAL A 166 -13.98 13.70 6.75
C VAL A 166 -14.07 13.27 8.20
N VAL A 167 -14.19 14.25 9.08
CA VAL A 167 -14.51 14.01 10.49
C VAL A 167 -15.91 13.41 10.61
N GLY A 168 -16.04 12.34 11.39
CA GLY A 168 -17.29 11.63 11.63
C GLY A 168 -17.44 11.10 13.05
N ASP A 169 -18.60 10.48 13.29
CA ASP A 169 -18.85 9.72 14.51
C ASP A 169 -18.25 8.31 14.36
N PRO A 170 -17.65 7.73 15.42
CA PRO A 170 -17.08 6.41 15.37
C PRO A 170 -18.18 5.37 15.20
N THR A 171 -18.15 4.68 14.06
CA THR A 171 -19.10 3.63 13.70
C THR A 171 -18.40 2.29 13.38
N PRO A 172 -17.46 1.80 14.20
CA PRO A 172 -16.70 0.58 13.89
C PRO A 172 -17.64 -0.60 13.63
N LYS A 173 -17.40 -1.33 12.54
CA LYS A 173 -18.19 -2.46 12.04
C LYS A 173 -19.68 -2.16 11.80
N SER A 174 -20.09 -0.89 11.75
CA SER A 174 -21.52 -0.51 11.64
C SER A 174 -21.88 0.26 10.37
N GLY A 175 -20.89 0.61 9.55
CA GLY A 175 -21.11 1.03 8.17
C GLY A 175 -21.76 -0.08 7.34
N LYS A 176 -22.80 0.25 6.57
CA LYS A 176 -23.33 -0.69 5.58
C LYS A 176 -22.28 -0.87 4.49
N ALA A 177 -21.90 -2.11 4.19
CA ALA A 177 -21.34 -2.53 2.91
C ALA A 177 -22.32 -2.22 1.76
N LYS A 178 -22.49 -0.94 1.42
CA LYS A 178 -23.40 -0.45 0.38
C LYS A 178 -22.70 0.49 -0.60
N GLY A 179 -21.41 0.33 -0.80
CA GLY A 179 -20.76 0.64 -2.06
C GLY A 179 -20.94 -0.49 -3.07
N THR A 180 -21.26 -0.13 -4.30
CA THR A 180 -20.74 -0.96 -5.40
C THR A 180 -19.22 -0.75 -5.35
N PRO A 181 -18.37 -1.80 -5.37
CA PRO A 181 -16.95 -1.57 -5.57
C PRO A 181 -16.78 -0.60 -6.74
N PRO A 182 -15.79 0.31 -6.71
CA PRO A 182 -15.44 1.01 -7.93
C PRO A 182 -15.20 -0.09 -8.97
N LEU A 183 -15.82 0.05 -10.15
CA LEU A 183 -15.32 -0.67 -11.31
C LEU A 183 -13.85 -0.35 -11.32
N ASP A 184 -12.97 -1.35 -11.20
CA ASP A 184 -11.51 -1.22 -11.14
C ASP A 184 -11.07 -0.16 -12.15
N VAL A 185 -11.07 1.11 -11.75
CA VAL A 185 -10.47 2.17 -12.52
C VAL A 185 -9.05 2.03 -12.05
N ARG A 186 -8.40 0.99 -12.57
CA ARG A 186 -6.99 1.13 -12.86
C ARG A 186 -6.94 2.42 -13.66
N LEU A 187 -6.57 3.51 -12.98
CA LEU A 187 -5.92 4.60 -13.65
C LEU A 187 -4.58 4.00 -14.10
N GLU A 188 -4.66 3.16 -15.14
CA GLU A 188 -3.55 2.79 -16.01
C GLU A 188 -3.20 4.11 -16.72
N GLU A 189 -2.58 5.03 -15.98
CA GLU A 189 -1.87 6.13 -16.61
C GLU A 189 -0.63 5.50 -17.24
N TYR A 190 -0.82 5.07 -18.48
CA TYR A 190 0.21 4.44 -19.29
C TYR A 190 1.36 5.42 -19.54
N VAL A 191 2.45 5.27 -18.79
CA VAL A 191 3.67 6.03 -19.10
C VAL A 191 4.41 5.31 -20.21
N SER A 192 4.42 5.91 -21.40
CA SER A 192 5.17 5.40 -22.54
C SER A 192 6.64 5.81 -22.41
N TYR A 193 7.51 4.87 -22.09
CA TYR A 193 8.97 5.08 -22.13
C TYR A 193 9.52 4.69 -23.51
N THR A 194 10.20 5.64 -24.19
CA THR A 194 10.92 5.35 -25.44
C THR A 194 12.39 5.12 -25.15
N PHE A 195 12.88 3.89 -25.33
CA PHE A 195 14.30 3.57 -25.21
C PHE A 195 14.98 3.61 -26.58
N ASN A 196 15.92 4.54 -26.78
CA ASN A 196 16.76 4.55 -27.98
C ASN A 196 17.91 3.55 -27.82
N CYS A 197 17.66 2.28 -28.14
CA CYS A 197 18.67 1.22 -28.06
C CYS A 197 19.52 1.12 -29.34
N THR A 198 20.84 1.27 -29.20
CA THR A 198 21.82 0.85 -30.22
C THR A 198 22.37 -0.56 -29.89
N PRO A 199 22.84 -1.34 -30.87
CA PRO A 199 23.32 -2.71 -30.66
C PRO A 199 24.41 -2.88 -29.58
N ASN A 200 25.13 -1.82 -29.24
CA ASN A 200 26.22 -1.84 -28.26
C ASN A 200 25.79 -1.37 -26.86
N ARG A 201 24.52 -0.98 -26.65
CA ARG A 201 24.05 -0.36 -25.40
C ARG A 201 22.96 -1.12 -24.67
N CYS A 202 22.23 -2.01 -25.34
CA CYS A 202 21.16 -2.80 -24.73
C CYS A 202 21.33 -4.28 -25.07
N LYS A 203 21.19 -5.15 -24.07
CA LYS A 203 20.95 -6.58 -24.28
C LYS A 203 19.57 -6.92 -23.75
N PHE A 204 18.76 -7.56 -24.60
CA PHE A 204 17.46 -8.09 -24.21
C PHE A 204 17.63 -9.58 -23.93
N GLN A 205 17.23 -10.03 -22.74
CA GLN A 205 17.10 -11.45 -22.44
C GLN A 205 15.66 -11.90 -22.72
N PRO A 206 15.42 -13.19 -23.04
CA PRO A 206 14.07 -13.71 -23.22
C PRO A 206 13.23 -13.47 -21.97
N ILE A 207 11.92 -13.33 -22.17
CA ILE A 207 10.96 -13.29 -21.07
C ILE A 207 11.10 -14.59 -20.27
N ASP A 208 11.32 -14.46 -18.97
CA ASP A 208 11.44 -15.62 -18.09
C ASP A 208 10.06 -16.28 -17.86
N ALA A 209 10.04 -17.37 -17.09
CA ALA A 209 8.80 -18.09 -16.79
C ALA A 209 7.77 -17.25 -16.01
N TYR A 210 8.16 -16.06 -15.56
CA TYR A 210 7.38 -15.15 -14.71
C TYR A 210 6.92 -13.88 -15.46
N GLY A 211 7.21 -13.75 -16.77
CA GLY A 211 6.73 -12.63 -17.57
C GLY A 211 7.63 -11.41 -17.56
N TYR A 212 8.86 -11.50 -17.03
CA TYR A 212 9.77 -10.35 -16.96
C TYR A 212 10.72 -10.26 -18.14
N LEU A 213 10.85 -9.05 -18.69
CA LEU A 213 11.90 -8.70 -19.64
C LEU A 213 13.06 -8.03 -18.90
N ASN A 214 14.24 -8.65 -18.89
CA ASN A 214 15.46 -8.01 -18.42
C ASN A 214 16.12 -7.21 -19.55
N ILE A 215 16.30 -5.91 -19.29
CA ILE A 215 17.03 -4.98 -20.15
C ILE A 215 18.29 -4.56 -19.41
N THR A 216 19.44 -5.08 -19.84
CA THR A 216 20.74 -4.58 -19.36
C THR A 216 21.12 -3.35 -20.18
N ASN A 217 21.22 -2.19 -19.53
CA ASN A 217 21.57 -0.92 -20.15
C ASN A 217 22.97 -0.45 -19.70
N TYR A 218 23.71 0.15 -20.62
CA TYR A 218 25.04 0.70 -20.36
C TYR A 218 24.95 2.19 -20.04
N ASP A 219 25.42 2.57 -18.84
CA ASP A 219 25.62 3.96 -18.46
C ASP A 219 27.03 4.43 -18.89
N PRO A 220 27.15 5.28 -19.91
CA PRO A 220 28.44 5.80 -20.35
C PRO A 220 29.08 6.77 -19.35
N THR A 221 28.31 7.34 -18.42
CA THR A 221 28.77 8.30 -17.42
C THR A 221 29.59 7.59 -16.34
N ASN A 222 29.10 6.42 -15.92
CA ASN A 222 29.71 5.62 -14.86
C ASN A 222 30.48 4.41 -15.38
N ASN A 223 30.45 4.14 -16.70
CA ASN A 223 31.06 2.96 -17.33
C ASN A 223 30.58 1.65 -16.69
N THR A 224 29.31 1.61 -16.31
CA THR A 224 28.64 0.48 -15.64
C THR A 224 27.46 0.00 -16.46
N PHE A 225 27.08 -1.26 -16.24
CA PHE A 225 25.81 -1.79 -16.70
C PHE A 225 24.85 -1.83 -15.51
N PHE A 226 23.58 -1.55 -15.76
CA PHE A 226 22.50 -1.72 -14.81
C PHE A 226 21.37 -2.51 -15.45
N ASP A 227 20.72 -3.34 -14.64
CA ASP A 227 19.61 -4.17 -15.07
C ASP A 227 18.30 -3.47 -14.75
N ILE A 228 17.43 -3.38 -15.75
CA ILE A 228 16.04 -2.94 -15.59
C ILE A 228 15.17 -4.17 -15.75
N TRP A 229 14.42 -4.50 -14.70
CA TRP A 229 13.41 -5.55 -14.73
C TRP A 229 12.06 -4.92 -15.06
N VAL A 230 11.47 -5.37 -16.15
CA VAL A 230 10.18 -4.88 -16.61
C VAL A 230 9.17 -6.01 -16.53
N SER A 231 8.13 -5.84 -15.72
CA SER A 231 6.99 -6.75 -15.70
C SER A 231 6.21 -6.60 -17.02
N VAL A 232 6.08 -7.68 -17.78
CA VAL A 232 5.34 -7.67 -19.05
C VAL A 232 4.08 -8.50 -18.88
N ASN A 233 2.93 -7.83 -18.80
CA ASN A 233 1.65 -8.53 -18.70
C ASN A 233 1.26 -9.05 -20.09
N LEU A 234 1.47 -10.35 -20.33
CA LEU A 234 1.28 -10.98 -21.63
C LEU A 234 -0.20 -11.24 -21.94
N SER A 235 -1.02 -10.20 -22.07
CA SER A 235 -2.31 -10.29 -22.78
C SER A 235 -2.08 -9.97 -24.27
N THR A 236 -1.65 -10.99 -25.00
CA THR A 236 -1.60 -11.04 -26.48
C THR A 236 -0.70 -10.01 -27.19
N SER A 237 0.56 -10.35 -27.42
CA SER A 237 1.15 -10.49 -28.78
C SER A 237 2.64 -10.86 -28.70
N PHE A 238 3.06 -11.79 -29.56
CA PHE A 238 4.46 -12.19 -29.69
C PHE A 238 5.26 -11.11 -30.43
N VAL A 239 6.31 -10.58 -29.81
CA VAL A 239 7.34 -9.81 -30.53
C VAL A 239 8.36 -10.81 -31.10
N SER A 240 8.27 -11.11 -32.39
CA SER A 240 9.35 -11.83 -33.09
C SER A 240 10.39 -10.84 -33.59
N VAL A 241 11.66 -11.02 -33.21
CA VAL A 241 12.76 -10.15 -33.64
C VAL A 241 13.67 -10.92 -34.59
N SER A 242 13.62 -10.58 -35.88
CA SER A 242 14.59 -11.05 -36.88
C SER A 242 15.35 -9.88 -37.50
N LYS A 243 16.44 -9.46 -36.82
CA LYS A 243 17.51 -8.53 -37.26
C LYS A 243 17.13 -7.06 -37.61
N PRO A 244 18.09 -6.11 -37.50
CA PRO A 244 17.89 -4.75 -36.98
C PRO A 244 17.43 -3.76 -38.07
N PRO A 245 16.82 -2.59 -37.75
CA PRO A 245 17.15 -1.69 -36.63
C PRO A 245 15.94 -1.11 -35.85
N SER A 246 16.23 -0.40 -34.75
CA SER A 246 15.26 0.38 -33.96
C SER A 246 14.13 -0.46 -33.35
N ILE A 247 14.38 -1.05 -32.18
CA ILE A 247 13.30 -1.67 -31.41
C ILE A 247 12.58 -0.54 -30.65
N ASN A 248 11.40 -0.17 -31.12
CA ASN A 248 10.44 0.56 -30.29
C ASN A 248 9.86 -0.44 -29.30
N VAL A 249 10.40 -0.47 -28.09
CA VAL A 249 9.73 -1.18 -26.99
C VAL A 249 8.72 -0.19 -26.42
N VAL A 250 7.45 -0.37 -26.75
CA VAL A 250 6.37 0.31 -26.03
C VAL A 250 6.17 -0.49 -24.74
N ILE A 251 6.73 0.01 -23.65
CA ILE A 251 6.47 -0.54 -22.33
C ILE A 251 5.28 0.21 -21.77
N THR A 252 4.17 -0.49 -21.58
CA THR A 252 3.04 -0.02 -20.81
C THR A 252 3.26 -0.42 -19.36
N THR A 253 3.80 0.49 -18.54
CA THR A 253 3.86 0.32 -17.08
C THR A 253 2.79 1.16 -16.41
N ASN A 254 2.30 0.70 -15.26
CA ASN A 254 1.60 1.57 -14.32
C ASN A 254 2.61 2.59 -13.77
N GLN A 255 2.20 3.83 -13.58
CA GLN A 255 3.08 4.95 -13.21
C GLN A 255 3.81 4.75 -11.85
N ASN A 256 3.35 3.81 -11.03
CA ASN A 256 3.86 3.55 -9.67
C ASN A 256 5.10 2.63 -9.60
N ASP A 257 5.63 2.14 -10.73
CA ASP A 257 6.74 1.16 -10.77
C ASP A 257 8.09 1.75 -11.23
N VAL A 258 8.30 3.07 -11.14
CA VAL A 258 9.61 3.66 -11.47
C VAL A 258 10.28 4.20 -10.20
N PRO A 259 11.40 3.60 -9.76
CA PRO A 259 12.24 4.22 -8.74
C PRO A 259 12.65 5.61 -9.21
N SER A 260 12.44 6.62 -8.37
CA SER A 260 13.01 7.95 -8.58
C SER A 260 14.52 7.79 -8.80
N LYS A 261 15.01 8.36 -9.91
CA LYS A 261 16.42 8.39 -10.31
C LYS A 261 17.37 8.50 -9.10
N TYR A 262 18.25 7.51 -8.97
CA TYR A 262 19.63 7.69 -8.54
C TYR A 262 20.54 7.13 -9.63
#